data_AF-X0VAP7-F1
#
_entry.id   AF-X0VAP7-F1
#
_cell.length_a   1.000
_cell.length_b   1.000
_cell.length_c   1.000
_cell.angle_alpha   90.00
_cell.angle_beta   90.00
_cell.angle_gamma   90.00
#
_symmetry.space_group_name_H-M   'P 1'
#
loop_
_entity.id
_entity.type
_entity.pdbx_description
1 polymer ?
#
loop_
_entity_poly.entity_id
_entity_poly.type
_entity_poly.pdbx_seq_one_letter_code
_entity_poly.pdbx_strand_id
1 'polypeptide(L)' 'MELTTEEEKMLSGEHGRAVKQSMEILCALGKVYGADRLVPVSSVQVAGVSYDNLGEA' A
#
# COMPACT_ATOMS: atom_id res chain seq x y z
N MET A 1 -13.09 -3.82 -1.53
CA MET A 1 -12.15 -2.70 -1.68
C MET A 1 -12.89 -1.54 -2.33
N GLU A 2 -13.60 -0.78 -1.49
CA GLU A 2 -14.14 0.54 -1.78
C GLU A 2 -13.04 1.53 -1.40
N LEU A 3 -12.49 2.23 -2.40
CA LEU A 3 -11.45 3.22 -2.20
C LEU A 3 -12.07 4.61 -2.13
N THR A 4 -11.51 5.46 -1.30
CA THR A 4 -11.76 6.90 -1.33
C THR A 4 -11.12 7.51 -2.58
N THR A 5 -11.57 8.70 -2.99
CA THR A 5 -10.98 9.43 -4.12
C THR A 5 -9.48 9.64 -3.98
N GLU A 6 -8.97 9.89 -2.77
CA GLU A 6 -7.53 10.03 -2.55
C GLU A 6 -6.79 8.70 -2.70
N GLU A 7 -7.35 7.60 -2.21
CA GLU A 7 -6.77 6.25 -2.41
C GLU A 7 -6.79 5.83 -3.88
N GLU A 8 -7.80 6.23 -4.64
CA GLU A 8 -7.84 6.02 -6.10
C GLU A 8 -6.73 6.79 -6.81
N LYS A 9 -6.46 8.05 -6.43
CA LYS A 9 -5.32 8.82 -6.94
C LYS A 9 -3.98 8.21 -6.53
N MET A 10 -3.87 7.68 -5.33
CA MET A 10 -2.68 6.94 -4.89
C MET A 10 -2.46 5.70 -5.78
N LEU A 11 -3.52 4.96 -6.09
CA LEU A 11 -3.47 3.78 -6.96
C LEU A 11 -3.24 4.14 -8.45
N SER A 12 -3.73 5.28 -8.92
CA SER A 12 -3.48 5.76 -10.30
C SER A 12 -2.01 6.15 -10.50
N GLY A 13 -1.31 6.47 -9.41
CA GLY A 13 0.10 6.85 -9.40
C GLY A 13 0.36 8.34 -9.33
N GLU A 14 -0.67 9.16 -9.09
CA GLU A 14 -0.54 10.61 -8.90
C GLU A 14 0.34 10.98 -7.70
N HIS A 15 0.49 10.07 -6.74
CA HIS A 15 1.36 10.21 -5.56
C HIS A 15 2.75 9.57 -5.73
N GLY A 16 3.11 9.16 -6.95
CA GLY A 16 4.41 8.59 -7.29
C GLY A 16 4.51 7.06 -7.22
N ARG A 17 5.63 6.53 -7.73
CA ARG A 17 5.84 5.09 -7.97
C ARG A 17 5.68 4.23 -6.72
N ALA A 18 6.31 4.64 -5.62
CA ALA A 18 6.32 3.86 -4.38
C ALA A 18 4.91 3.74 -3.76
N VAL A 19 4.15 4.84 -3.77
CA VAL A 19 2.77 4.85 -3.27
C VAL A 19 1.87 3.99 -4.16
N LYS A 20 2.00 4.10 -5.49
CA LYS A 20 1.28 3.26 -6.45
C LYS A 20 1.50 1.77 -6.18
N GLN A 21 2.76 1.36 -6.10
CA GLN A 21 3.13 -0.04 -5.87
C GLN A 21 2.61 -0.54 -4.51
N SER A 22 2.67 0.29 -3.48
CA SER A 22 2.12 -0.04 -2.16
C SER A 22 0.60 -0.26 -2.24
N MET A 23 -0.13 0.62 -2.93
CA MET A 23 -1.58 0.50 -3.13
C MET A 23 -1.96 -0.72 -3.96
N GLU A 24 -1.20 -1.07 -5.00
CA GLU A 24 -1.42 -2.29 -5.79
C GLU A 24 -1.33 -3.55 -4.90
N ILE A 25 -0.33 -3.63 -4.02
CA ILE A 25 -0.17 -4.71 -3.06
C ILE A 25 -1.36 -4.76 -2.09
N LEU A 26 -1.73 -3.62 -1.49
CA LEU A 26 -2.85 -3.55 -0.55
C LEU A 26 -4.18 -3.94 -1.20
N CYS A 27 -4.45 -3.48 -2.42
CA CYS A 27 -5.65 -3.84 -3.18
C CYS A 27 -5.70 -5.33 -3.55
N ALA A 28 -4.55 -5.91 -3.94
CA ALA A 28 -4.46 -7.34 -4.23
C ALA A 28 -4.75 -8.17 -2.98
N LEU A 29 -4.13 -7.84 -1.85
CA LEU A 29 -4.40 -8.50 -0.57
C LEU A 29 -5.86 -8.32 -0.14
N GLY A 30 -6.39 -7.10 -0.25
CA GLY A 30 -7.78 -6.81 0.06
C GLY A 30 -8.75 -7.66 -0.77
N LYS A 31 -8.49 -7.85 -2.07
CA LYS A 31 -9.29 -8.74 -2.91
C LYS A 31 -9.19 -10.21 -2.47
N VAL A 32 -7.99 -10.69 -2.14
CA VAL A 32 -7.76 -12.08 -1.70
C VAL A 32 -8.48 -12.38 -0.39
N TYR A 33 -8.45 -11.44 0.56
CA TYR A 33 -9.06 -11.61 1.88
C TYR A 33 -10.53 -11.15 1.96
N GLY A 34 -11.10 -10.62 0.88
CA GLY A 34 -12.46 -10.06 0.88
C GLY A 34 -12.58 -8.82 1.78
N ALA A 35 -11.54 -8.00 1.86
CA ALA A 35 -11.55 -6.77 2.63
C ALA A 35 -12.37 -5.68 1.93
N ASP A 36 -13.25 -5.03 2.70
CA ASP A 36 -14.12 -3.98 2.18
C ASP A 36 -13.38 -2.66 1.98
N ARG A 37 -12.52 -2.24 2.93
CA ARG A 37 -11.83 -0.94 2.92
C ARG A 37 -10.48 -1.00 3.62
N LEU A 38 -9.65 0.03 3.42
CA LEU A 38 -8.46 0.27 4.24
C LEU A 38 -8.86 0.79 5.63
N VAL A 39 -8.01 0.52 6.63
CA VAL A 39 -8.18 1.00 8.00
C VAL A 39 -7.09 2.03 8.30
N PRO A 40 -7.43 3.25 8.73
CA PRO A 40 -6.43 4.25 9.09
C PRO A 40 -5.66 3.80 10.34
N VAL A 41 -4.34 3.93 10.27
CA VAL A 41 -3.42 3.66 11.39
C VAL A 41 -2.73 4.94 11.81
N SER A 42 -2.60 5.18 13.11
CA SER A 42 -1.95 6.38 13.65
C SER A 42 -0.43 6.24 13.72
N SER A 43 0.07 5.02 13.90
CA SER A 43 1.50 4.71 13.93
C SER A 43 1.78 3.30 13.45
N VAL A 44 2.95 3.13 12.84
CA VAL A 44 3.50 1.82 12.44
C VAL A 44 4.98 1.84 12.80
N GLN A 45 5.46 0.76 13.41
CA GLN A 45 6.89 0.51 13.59
C GLN A 45 7.30 -0.63 12.65
N VAL A 46 8.31 -0.36 11.83
CA VAL A 46 8.91 -1.37 10.95
C VAL A 46 10.33 -1.60 11.47
N ALA A 47 10.64 -2.84 11.86
CA ALA A 47 11.95 -3.23 12.35
C ALA A 47 12.62 -4.19 11.37
N GLY A 48 13.95 -4.18 11.34
CA GLY A 48 14.73 -5.12 10.54
C GLY A 48 14.67 -4.86 9.03
N VAL A 49 14.66 -3.60 8.59
CA VAL A 49 14.81 -3.23 7.17
C VAL A 49 16.27 -2.89 6.88
N SER A 50 16.85 -3.53 5.87
CA SER A 50 18.19 -3.22 5.34
C SER A 50 18.25 -3.45 3.84
N TYR A 51 19.20 -2.84 3.14
CA TYR A 51 19.43 -3.13 1.73
C TYR A 51 19.74 -4.62 1.50
N ASP A 52 20.42 -5.25 2.45
CA ASP A 52 20.74 -6.69 2.39
C ASP A 52 19.47 -7.57 2.36
N ASN A 53 18.34 -7.12 2.92
CA ASN A 53 17.11 -7.90 2.95
C ASN A 53 15.99 -7.39 2.02
N LEU A 54 16.09 -6.16 1.53
CA LEU A 54 15.15 -5.59 0.55
C LEU A 54 15.62 -5.79 -0.90
N GLY A 55 16.92 -6.02 -1.12
CA GLY A 55 17.51 -6.07 -2.46
C GLY A 55 17.67 -4.69 -3.09
N GLU A 56 18.11 -4.65 -4.35
CA GLU A 56 18.17 -3.39 -5.12
C GLU A 56 16.76 -3.00 -5.61
N ALA A 57 16.37 -1.75 -5.35
CA ALA A 57 15.04 -1.19 -5.64
C ALA A 57 15.03 -0.19 -6.82
#